data_AF-A0A7X8HS61-F1
#
_entry.id   AF-A0A7X8HS61-F1
#
_cell.length_a   1.000
_cell.length_b   1.000
_cell.length_c   1.000
_cell.angle_alpha   90.00
_cell.angle_beta   90.00
_cell.angle_gamma   90.00
#
_symmetry.space_group_name_H-M   'P 1'
#
loop_
_entity.id
_entity.type
_entity.pdbx_description
1 polymer ?
#
loop_
_entity_poly.entity_id
_entity_poly.type
_entity_poly.pdbx_seq_one_letter_code
_entity_poly.pdbx_strand_id
1 'polypeptide(L)'
;MENIYRIKKVIHNYYRVNKELSFGGGPTEDGEKYIEKVNIEKEILNYFGLPLTSKYIKLIWSIFDISENIDEVTSILLEELEKKSNEFKASKEKNMSSKLLEGVKNNKEAFDLFPDIEIDLNLYTLFIYNEILIQQKQDIELVIQEFEKIKGKESLMNIYQLSQLANDYETSSYYKMLKNKQLFFLDDFINWCKTRDNQKINSHLNIAIKNEDAIQSLCLAFRLFLYYKNQGYSMEKAKKHSGLINDRVFKLVQYVYTHS
;
A
#
# COMPACT_ATOMS: atom_id res chain seq x y z
N MET A 1 10.11 11.62 31.18
CA MET A 1 10.63 10.31 31.64
C MET A 1 9.56 9.22 31.66
N GLU A 2 8.36 9.48 32.20
CA GLU A 2 7.26 8.49 32.26
C GLU A 2 6.82 7.95 30.88
N ASN A 3 6.85 8.80 29.85
CA ASN A 3 6.45 8.44 28.49
C ASN A 3 7.44 7.47 27.80
N ILE A 4 8.75 7.61 28.07
CA ILE A 4 9.80 6.73 27.51
C ILE A 4 9.71 5.33 28.11
N TYR A 5 9.44 5.24 29.41
CA TYR A 5 9.27 3.94 30.07
C TYR A 5 8.02 3.21 29.56
N ARG A 6 6.94 3.96 29.29
CA ARG A 6 5.73 3.40 28.68
C ARG A 6 6.00 2.83 27.29
N ILE A 7 6.64 3.57 26.39
CA ILE A 7 6.90 3.07 25.02
C ILE A 7 7.84 1.86 25.02
N LYS A 8 8.85 1.82 25.90
CA LYS A 8 9.70 0.63 26.07
C LYS A 8 8.89 -0.61 26.46
N LYS A 9 7.93 -0.48 27.38
CA LYS A 9 7.01 -1.58 27.72
C LYS A 9 6.18 -2.05 26.52
N VAL A 10 5.69 -1.13 25.71
CA VAL A 10 4.92 -1.45 24.49
C VAL A 10 5.80 -2.23 23.50
N ILE A 11 7.05 -1.81 23.29
CA ILE A 11 8.03 -2.50 22.42
C ILE A 11 8.37 -3.90 22.96
N HIS A 12 8.55 -4.06 24.28
CA HIS A 12 8.76 -5.39 24.88
C HIS A 12 7.52 -6.27 24.71
N ASN A 13 6.31 -5.71 24.83
CA ASN A 13 5.08 -6.46 24.57
C ASN A 13 4.99 -6.89 23.10
N TYR A 14 5.34 -6.01 22.16
CA TYR A 14 5.42 -6.34 20.74
C TYR A 14 6.32 -7.55 20.49
N TYR A 15 7.52 -7.55 21.06
CA TYR A 15 8.47 -8.66 20.91
C TYR A 15 7.90 -9.98 21.41
N ARG A 16 7.27 -9.96 22.60
CA ARG A 16 6.63 -11.13 23.20
C ARG A 16 5.51 -11.67 22.29
N VAL A 17 4.59 -10.81 21.88
CA VAL A 17 3.46 -11.17 21.00
C VAL A 17 3.97 -11.70 19.66
N ASN A 18 5.02 -11.10 19.10
CA ASN A 18 5.61 -11.55 17.85
C ASN A 18 6.22 -12.97 17.97
N LYS A 19 6.98 -13.23 19.05
CA LYS A 19 7.51 -14.58 19.31
C LYS A 19 6.40 -15.60 19.53
N GLU A 20 5.41 -15.27 20.36
CA GLU A 20 4.26 -16.15 20.61
C GLU A 20 3.50 -16.47 19.32
N LEU A 21 3.32 -15.49 18.44
CA LEU A 21 2.69 -15.68 17.13
C LEU A 21 3.52 -16.60 16.23
N SER A 22 4.84 -16.40 16.17
CA SER A 22 5.74 -17.28 15.40
C SER A 22 5.73 -18.72 15.91
N PHE A 23 5.69 -18.93 17.23
CA PHE A 23 5.58 -20.28 17.82
C PHE A 23 4.19 -20.90 17.63
N GLY A 24 3.14 -20.08 17.59
CA GLY A 24 1.76 -20.50 17.43
C GLY A 24 1.34 -20.91 16.01
N GLY A 25 2.28 -21.03 15.07
CA GLY A 25 1.98 -21.33 13.66
C GLY A 25 1.73 -20.10 12.79
N GLY A 26 1.98 -18.91 13.32
CA GLY A 26 1.92 -17.66 12.59
C GLY A 26 0.51 -17.05 12.48
N PRO A 27 0.38 -15.97 11.69
CA PRO A 27 -0.87 -15.22 11.53
C PRO A 27 -2.05 -16.01 10.97
N THR A 28 -1.79 -17.17 10.35
CA THR A 28 -2.81 -18.06 9.77
C THR A 28 -3.53 -18.89 10.82
N GLU A 29 -2.82 -19.26 11.89
CA GLU A 29 -3.32 -20.13 12.95
C GLU A 29 -3.83 -19.32 14.15
N ASP A 30 -3.28 -18.12 14.40
CA ASP A 30 -3.66 -17.24 15.51
C ASP A 30 -3.94 -15.80 15.02
N GLY A 31 -5.09 -15.63 14.37
CA GLY A 31 -5.52 -14.35 13.81
C GLY A 31 -5.82 -13.27 14.87
N GLU A 32 -6.22 -13.65 16.08
CA GLU A 32 -6.48 -12.69 17.17
C GLU A 32 -5.16 -12.08 17.66
N LYS A 33 -4.13 -12.92 17.85
CA LYS A 33 -2.81 -12.46 18.23
C LYS A 33 -2.13 -11.65 17.13
N TYR A 34 -2.41 -11.95 15.86
CA TYR A 34 -1.98 -11.08 14.76
C TYR A 34 -2.63 -9.68 14.82
N ILE A 35 -3.92 -9.59 15.16
CA ILE A 35 -4.59 -8.29 15.36
C ILE A 35 -3.97 -7.54 16.54
N GLU A 36 -3.65 -8.24 17.64
CA GLU A 36 -2.91 -7.66 18.78
C GLU A 36 -1.56 -7.09 18.33
N LYS A 37 -0.77 -7.86 17.58
CA LYS A 37 0.51 -7.40 17.00
C LYS A 37 0.34 -6.09 16.21
N VAL A 38 -0.64 -6.03 15.30
CA VAL A 38 -0.91 -4.84 14.47
C VAL A 38 -1.35 -3.65 15.32
N ASN A 39 -2.13 -3.86 16.37
CA ASN A 39 -2.52 -2.78 17.29
C ASN A 39 -1.33 -2.23 18.06
N ILE A 40 -0.39 -3.09 18.46
CA ILE A 40 0.84 -2.66 19.12
C ILE A 40 1.75 -1.89 18.13
N GLU A 41 1.89 -2.36 16.89
CA GLU A 41 2.61 -1.60 15.83
C GLU A 41 2.02 -0.20 15.66
N LYS A 42 0.69 -0.09 15.64
CA LYS A 42 0.00 1.19 15.57
C LYS A 42 0.27 2.07 16.78
N GLU A 43 0.28 1.53 18.00
CA GLU A 43 0.61 2.29 19.21
C GLU A 43 2.06 2.82 19.16
N ILE A 44 3.00 1.97 18.74
CA ILE A 44 4.41 2.36 18.58
C ILE A 44 4.54 3.52 17.60
N LEU A 45 3.99 3.40 16.39
CA LEU A 45 4.10 4.45 15.37
C LEU A 45 3.39 5.74 15.76
N ASN A 46 2.22 5.64 16.41
CA ASN A 46 1.49 6.80 16.92
C ASN A 46 2.29 7.58 17.97
N TYR A 47 3.06 6.90 18.83
CA TYR A 47 3.93 7.56 19.80
C TYR A 47 4.94 8.51 19.11
N PHE A 48 5.47 8.09 17.96
CA PHE A 48 6.40 8.89 17.15
C PHE A 48 5.71 9.83 16.15
N GLY A 49 4.37 9.86 16.11
CA GLY A 49 3.62 10.64 15.13
C GLY A 49 3.82 10.16 13.68
N LEU A 50 4.17 8.88 13.50
CA LEU A 50 4.38 8.25 12.20
C LEU A 50 3.08 7.54 11.74
N PRO A 51 2.75 7.58 10.44
CA PRO A 51 1.60 6.86 9.92
C PRO A 51 1.85 5.35 9.89
N LEU A 52 0.79 4.55 9.98
CA LEU A 52 0.86 3.09 9.84
C LEU A 52 1.04 2.70 8.36
N THR A 53 2.28 2.76 7.87
CA THR A 53 2.65 2.38 6.49
C THR A 53 3.64 1.23 6.46
N SER A 54 3.72 0.53 5.31
CA SER A 54 4.65 -0.61 5.13
C SER A 54 6.09 -0.26 5.42
N LYS A 55 6.54 0.94 5.03
CA LYS A 55 7.88 1.44 5.29
C LYS A 55 8.25 1.38 6.78
N TYR A 56 7.39 1.90 7.65
CA TYR A 56 7.68 1.96 9.09
C TYR A 56 7.46 0.61 9.79
N ILE A 57 6.50 -0.18 9.32
CA ILE A 57 6.30 -1.56 9.80
C ILE A 57 7.53 -2.42 9.48
N LYS A 58 8.03 -2.37 8.24
CA LYS A 58 9.25 -3.10 7.83
C LYS A 58 10.48 -2.66 8.63
N LEU A 59 10.59 -1.37 8.96
CA LEU A 59 11.66 -0.87 9.83
C LEU A 59 11.60 -1.54 11.21
N ILE A 60 10.42 -1.59 11.83
CA ILE A 60 10.22 -2.28 13.12
C ILE A 60 10.69 -3.73 12.97
N TRP A 61 10.19 -4.45 11.97
CA TRP A 61 10.52 -5.87 11.75
C TRP A 61 12.02 -6.09 11.57
N SER A 62 12.65 -5.32 10.68
CA SER A 62 14.09 -5.47 10.38
C SER A 62 14.98 -5.26 11.59
N ILE A 63 14.59 -4.42 12.54
CA ILE A 63 15.39 -4.15 13.74
C ILE A 63 15.30 -5.33 14.73
N PHE A 64 14.15 -5.99 14.79
CA PHE A 64 13.98 -7.22 15.57
C PHE A 64 14.73 -8.43 15.01
N ASP A 65 15.17 -8.36 13.74
CA ASP A 65 15.98 -9.41 13.11
C ASP A 65 17.50 -9.25 13.39
N ILE A 66 17.94 -8.10 13.94
CA ILE A 66 19.36 -7.77 14.14
C ILE A 66 19.97 -8.45 15.37
N SER A 67 19.20 -8.58 16.46
CA SER A 67 19.70 -9.08 17.74
C SER A 67 18.59 -9.76 18.54
N GLU A 68 18.95 -10.79 19.31
CA GLU A 68 18.04 -11.41 20.28
C GLU A 68 17.95 -10.64 21.59
N ASN A 69 18.85 -9.66 21.82
CA ASN A 69 18.85 -8.83 23.02
C ASN A 69 17.79 -7.73 22.93
N ILE A 70 16.69 -7.90 23.66
CA ILE A 70 15.54 -7.00 23.63
C ILE A 70 15.87 -5.56 24.02
N ASP A 71 16.79 -5.34 24.96
CA ASP A 71 17.10 -3.99 25.44
C ASP A 71 17.94 -3.20 24.42
N GLU A 72 18.84 -3.91 23.71
CA GLU A 72 19.63 -3.37 22.61
C GLU A 72 18.71 -3.03 21.41
N VAL A 73 17.89 -3.99 20.98
CA VAL A 73 16.91 -3.80 19.89
C VAL A 73 15.95 -2.66 20.20
N THR A 74 15.45 -2.58 21.43
CA THR A 74 14.57 -1.49 21.87
C THR A 74 15.27 -0.14 21.75
N SER A 75 16.55 -0.05 22.13
CA SER A 75 17.29 1.21 22.05
C SER A 75 17.51 1.66 20.60
N ILE A 76 17.91 0.73 19.72
CA ILE A 76 18.08 0.98 18.28
C ILE A 76 16.74 1.41 17.65
N LEU A 77 15.66 0.71 17.98
CA LEU A 77 14.33 1.01 17.44
C LEU A 77 13.85 2.41 17.83
N LEU A 78 14.07 2.83 19.07
CA LEU A 78 13.71 4.16 19.54
C LEU A 78 14.46 5.25 18.76
N GLU A 79 15.78 5.09 18.57
CA GLU A 79 16.61 6.06 17.83
C GLU A 79 16.20 6.15 16.35
N GLU A 80 16.00 5.03 15.67
CA GLU A 80 15.60 5.02 14.26
C GLU A 80 14.19 5.58 14.06
N LEU A 81 13.22 5.23 14.93
CA LEU A 81 11.87 5.80 14.83
C LEU A 81 11.85 7.31 15.14
N GLU A 82 12.68 7.79 16.05
CA GLU A 82 12.82 9.23 16.32
C GLU A 82 13.41 9.97 15.11
N LYS A 83 14.46 9.42 14.51
CA LYS A 83 15.04 9.94 13.27
C LYS A 83 14.01 9.98 12.15
N LYS A 84 13.26 8.89 11.95
CA LYS A 84 12.19 8.83 10.94
C LYS A 84 11.02 9.76 11.23
N SER A 85 10.70 9.99 12.49
CA SER A 85 9.71 11.01 12.89
C SER A 85 10.15 12.41 12.45
N ASN A 86 11.42 12.76 12.68
CA ASN A 86 11.96 14.05 12.29
C ASN A 86 12.02 14.22 10.76
N GLU A 87 12.45 13.18 10.04
CA GLU A 87 12.40 13.15 8.56
C GLU A 87 10.95 13.33 8.06
N PHE A 88 9.99 12.64 8.68
CA PHE A 88 8.57 12.72 8.31
C PHE A 88 7.99 14.11 8.56
N LYS A 89 8.28 14.72 9.71
CA LYS A 89 7.86 16.10 10.02
C LYS A 89 8.43 17.10 9.01
N ALA A 90 9.72 17.01 8.69
CA ALA A 90 10.35 17.85 7.67
C ALA A 90 9.75 17.62 6.27
N SER A 91 9.34 16.38 5.95
CA SER A 91 8.67 16.07 4.69
C SER A 91 7.26 16.63 4.60
N LYS A 92 6.58 16.85 5.74
CA LYS A 92 5.19 17.36 5.80
C LYS A 92 5.07 18.77 5.25
N GLU A 93 6.13 19.57 5.35
CA GLU A 93 6.19 20.93 4.82
C GLU A 93 6.41 20.97 3.29
N LYS A 94 6.77 19.85 2.67
CA LYS A 94 6.97 19.76 1.23
C LYS A 94 5.64 19.67 0.49
N ASN A 95 5.51 20.47 -0.57
CA ASN A 95 4.40 20.36 -1.51
C ASN A 95 4.45 19.04 -2.32
N MET A 96 3.33 18.67 -2.95
CA MET A 96 3.19 17.42 -3.72
C MET A 96 4.25 17.28 -4.81
N SER A 97 4.54 18.36 -5.54
CA SER A 97 5.57 18.40 -6.59
C SER A 97 6.95 17.98 -6.07
N SER A 98 7.38 18.55 -4.95
CA SER A 98 8.67 18.20 -4.33
C SER A 98 8.71 16.74 -3.87
N LYS A 99 7.59 16.23 -3.33
CA LYS A 99 7.48 14.84 -2.88
C LYS A 99 7.51 13.85 -4.05
N LEU A 100 6.84 14.16 -5.17
CA LEU A 100 6.88 13.37 -6.39
C LEU A 100 8.29 13.34 -6.99
N LEU A 101 8.95 14.49 -7.11
CA LEU A 101 10.34 14.59 -7.59
C LEU A 101 11.30 13.75 -6.74
N GLU A 102 11.20 13.86 -5.42
CA GLU A 102 12.02 13.07 -4.50
C GLU A 102 11.70 11.58 -4.61
N GLY A 103 10.43 11.22 -4.77
CA GLY A 103 9.99 9.85 -4.99
C GLY A 103 10.63 9.23 -6.22
N VAL A 104 10.59 9.93 -7.36
CA VAL A 104 11.25 9.50 -8.60
C VAL A 104 12.77 9.40 -8.41
N LYS A 105 13.41 10.42 -7.82
CA LYS A 105 14.87 10.43 -7.60
C LYS A 105 15.35 9.27 -6.74
N ASN A 106 14.56 8.89 -5.73
CA ASN A 106 14.91 7.85 -4.78
C ASN A 106 14.30 6.48 -5.11
N ASN A 107 13.69 6.32 -6.30
CA ASN A 107 12.97 5.10 -6.70
C ASN A 107 11.97 4.62 -5.63
N LYS A 108 11.23 5.56 -5.00
CA LYS A 108 10.20 5.20 -4.02
C LYS A 108 9.04 4.51 -4.74
N GLU A 109 8.54 3.44 -4.14
CA GLU A 109 7.31 2.81 -4.62
C GLU A 109 6.10 3.71 -4.36
N ALA A 110 5.10 3.63 -5.24
CA ALA A 110 3.84 4.36 -5.09
C ALA A 110 3.17 4.13 -3.73
N PHE A 111 3.27 2.92 -3.18
CA PHE A 111 2.69 2.55 -1.89
C PHE A 111 3.27 3.32 -0.71
N ASP A 112 4.54 3.70 -0.79
CA ASP A 112 5.20 4.47 0.25
C ASP A 112 5.02 5.97 0.01
N LEU A 113 4.89 6.41 -1.25
CA LEU A 113 4.76 7.82 -1.60
C LEU A 113 3.32 8.35 -1.50
N PHE A 114 2.35 7.61 -2.00
CA PHE A 114 0.95 8.08 -2.13
C PHE A 114 0.30 8.48 -0.80
N PRO A 115 0.52 7.76 0.32
CA PRO A 115 0.04 8.20 1.64
C PRO A 115 0.59 9.58 2.03
N ASP A 116 1.84 9.89 1.66
CA ASP A 116 2.48 11.16 2.01
C ASP A 116 1.98 12.34 1.16
N ILE A 117 1.39 12.07 -0.01
CA ILE A 117 0.81 13.08 -0.92
C ILE A 117 -0.72 13.03 -0.98
N GLU A 118 -1.36 12.26 -0.09
CA GLU A 118 -2.82 12.15 0.01
C GLU A 118 -3.49 11.71 -1.31
N ILE A 119 -2.87 10.76 -2.00
CA ILE A 119 -3.40 10.15 -3.22
C ILE A 119 -3.89 8.74 -2.89
N ASP A 120 -5.12 8.44 -3.32
CA ASP A 120 -5.66 7.09 -3.20
C ASP A 120 -4.96 6.12 -4.15
N LEU A 121 -4.73 4.92 -3.65
CA LEU A 121 -4.08 3.87 -4.42
C LEU A 121 -5.11 3.15 -5.29
N ASN A 122 -5.00 3.35 -6.60
CA ASN A 122 -5.86 2.81 -7.64
C ASN A 122 -4.99 2.42 -8.85
N LEU A 123 -5.44 1.46 -9.65
CA LEU A 123 -4.80 1.06 -10.90
C LEU A 123 -4.45 2.26 -11.80
N TYR A 124 -5.32 3.27 -11.89
CA TYR A 124 -5.03 4.48 -12.67
C TYR A 124 -3.95 5.37 -12.05
N THR A 125 -3.95 5.54 -10.72
CA THR A 125 -2.90 6.33 -10.06
C THR A 125 -1.54 5.64 -10.13
N LEU A 126 -1.54 4.30 -10.02
CA LEU A 126 -0.35 3.48 -10.26
C LEU A 126 0.15 3.61 -11.70
N PHE A 127 -0.75 3.54 -12.69
CA PHE A 127 -0.39 3.76 -14.10
C PHE A 127 0.23 5.14 -14.30
N ILE A 128 -0.39 6.20 -13.80
CA ILE A 128 0.16 7.56 -13.90
C ILE A 128 1.55 7.64 -13.26
N TYR A 129 1.76 7.05 -12.09
CA TYR A 129 3.04 7.16 -11.42
C TYR A 129 4.14 6.32 -12.10
N ASN A 130 3.86 5.05 -12.38
CA ASN A 130 4.86 4.12 -12.89
C ASN A 130 5.12 4.32 -14.39
N GLU A 131 4.07 4.43 -15.20
CA GLU A 131 4.19 4.49 -16.65
C GLU A 131 4.38 5.92 -17.13
N ILE A 132 3.53 6.86 -16.66
CA ILE A 132 3.57 8.24 -17.16
C ILE A 132 4.71 9.05 -16.52
N LEU A 133 4.82 9.05 -15.19
CA LEU A 133 5.81 9.87 -14.50
C LEU A 133 7.21 9.24 -14.52
N ILE A 134 7.35 7.98 -14.12
CA ILE A 134 8.67 7.33 -14.02
C ILE A 134 9.23 6.95 -15.41
N GLN A 135 8.47 6.19 -16.21
CA GLN A 135 8.98 5.68 -17.48
C GLN A 135 8.97 6.74 -18.60
N GLN A 136 7.84 7.41 -18.80
CA GLN A 136 7.70 8.42 -19.86
C GLN A 136 8.29 9.79 -19.47
N LYS A 137 8.64 10.00 -18.20
CA LYS A 137 9.26 11.25 -17.69
C LYS A 137 8.41 12.48 -17.99
N GLN A 138 7.10 12.35 -17.89
CA GLN A 138 6.16 13.42 -18.16
C GLN A 138 6.31 14.58 -17.15
N ASP A 139 5.85 15.76 -17.54
CA ASP A 139 5.81 16.93 -16.68
C ASP A 139 5.00 16.67 -15.41
N ILE A 140 5.60 16.96 -14.25
CA ILE A 140 5.02 16.76 -12.94
C ILE A 140 3.77 17.61 -12.73
N GLU A 141 3.71 18.81 -13.30
CA GLU A 141 2.52 19.65 -13.16
C GLU A 141 1.31 19.02 -13.85
N LEU A 142 1.50 18.35 -15.00
CA LEU A 142 0.43 17.60 -15.66
C LEU A 142 0.00 16.39 -14.85
N VAL A 143 0.95 15.67 -14.24
CA VAL A 143 0.67 14.53 -13.36
C VAL A 143 -0.13 14.96 -12.12
N ILE A 144 0.24 16.08 -11.49
CA ILE A 144 -0.48 16.63 -10.34
C ILE A 144 -1.90 17.04 -10.74
N GLN A 145 -2.07 17.75 -11.87
CA GLN A 145 -3.39 18.12 -12.37
C GLN A 145 -4.26 16.89 -12.62
N GLU A 146 -3.69 15.82 -13.15
CA GLU A 146 -4.40 14.56 -13.36
C GLU A 146 -4.84 13.95 -12.04
N PHE A 147 -3.95 13.89 -11.04
CA PHE A 147 -4.28 13.39 -9.71
C PHE A 147 -5.39 14.21 -9.03
N GLU A 148 -5.38 15.52 -9.16
CA GLU A 148 -6.46 16.37 -8.63
C GLU A 148 -7.81 16.12 -9.33
N LYS A 149 -7.83 15.90 -10.65
CA LYS A 149 -9.08 15.64 -11.40
C LYS A 149 -9.74 14.31 -11.04
N ILE A 150 -8.96 13.32 -10.65
CA ILE A 150 -9.49 12.01 -10.25
C ILE A 150 -9.86 11.93 -8.77
N LYS A 151 -9.51 12.93 -7.95
CA LYS A 151 -9.95 13.00 -6.54
C LYS A 151 -11.47 13.06 -6.50
N GLY A 152 -12.07 11.96 -6.05
CA GLY A 152 -13.52 11.82 -5.97
C GLY A 152 -13.97 10.38 -6.16
N LYS A 153 -14.87 9.94 -5.27
CA LYS A 153 -15.38 8.56 -5.25
C LYS A 153 -15.98 8.12 -6.59
N GLU A 154 -16.64 9.04 -7.30
CA GLU A 154 -17.24 8.76 -8.61
C GLU A 154 -16.18 8.52 -9.70
N SER A 155 -15.13 9.35 -9.78
CA SER A 155 -14.03 9.18 -10.73
C SER A 155 -13.33 7.84 -10.51
N LEU A 156 -12.99 7.54 -9.26
CA LEU A 156 -12.31 6.30 -8.89
C LEU A 156 -13.17 5.06 -9.20
N MET A 157 -14.49 5.15 -8.96
CA MET A 157 -15.42 4.07 -9.30
C MET A 157 -15.51 3.87 -10.81
N ASN A 158 -15.64 4.94 -11.60
CA ASN A 158 -15.71 4.84 -13.05
C ASN A 158 -14.41 4.31 -13.65
N ILE A 159 -13.25 4.72 -13.11
CA ILE A 159 -11.94 4.17 -13.48
C ILE A 159 -11.90 2.67 -13.20
N TYR A 160 -12.36 2.26 -12.02
CA TYR A 160 -12.40 0.85 -11.66
C TYR A 160 -13.27 0.07 -12.65
N GLN A 161 -14.51 0.52 -12.88
CA GLN A 161 -15.42 -0.14 -13.81
C GLN A 161 -14.85 -0.21 -15.24
N LEU A 162 -14.24 0.88 -15.71
CA LEU A 162 -13.58 0.92 -17.02
C LEU A 162 -12.45 -0.12 -17.11
N SER A 163 -11.64 -0.27 -16.06
CA SER A 163 -10.52 -1.22 -16.03
C SER A 163 -10.91 -2.70 -16.01
N GLN A 164 -12.17 -2.99 -15.67
CA GLN A 164 -12.74 -4.35 -15.64
C GLN A 164 -13.31 -4.77 -17.00
N LEU A 165 -13.47 -3.84 -17.94
CA LEU A 165 -13.91 -4.18 -19.29
C LEU A 165 -12.81 -4.98 -20.00
N ALA A 166 -13.18 -6.04 -20.72
CA ALA A 166 -12.22 -6.77 -21.56
C ALA A 166 -12.05 -6.12 -22.94
N ASN A 167 -13.08 -5.41 -23.39
CA ASN A 167 -13.23 -4.81 -24.71
C ASN A 167 -14.22 -3.63 -24.65
N ASP A 168 -14.31 -2.88 -25.74
CA ASP A 168 -15.30 -1.81 -25.94
C ASP A 168 -15.20 -0.62 -24.97
N TYR A 169 -13.99 -0.38 -24.42
CA TYR A 169 -13.66 0.72 -23.51
C TYR A 169 -14.25 2.06 -23.96
N GLU A 170 -13.99 2.46 -25.20
CA GLU A 170 -14.36 3.77 -25.75
C GLU A 170 -15.87 3.96 -25.92
N THR A 171 -16.64 2.88 -25.96
CA THR A 171 -18.10 2.96 -26.10
C THR A 171 -18.82 3.01 -24.76
N SER A 172 -18.13 2.60 -23.69
CA SER A 172 -18.69 2.50 -22.34
C SER A 172 -19.14 3.85 -21.77
N SER A 173 -20.15 3.81 -20.92
CA SER A 173 -20.60 4.99 -20.17
C SER A 173 -19.48 5.52 -19.26
N TYR A 174 -18.69 4.64 -18.66
CA TYR A 174 -17.57 4.99 -17.78
C TYR A 174 -16.51 5.81 -18.50
N TYR A 175 -16.12 5.41 -19.72
CA TYR A 175 -15.18 6.17 -20.52
C TYR A 175 -15.70 7.56 -20.85
N LYS A 176 -16.97 7.67 -21.30
CA LYS A 176 -17.58 8.96 -21.62
C LYS A 176 -17.62 9.89 -20.40
N MET A 177 -17.98 9.35 -19.23
CA MET A 177 -18.00 10.11 -17.98
C MET A 177 -16.60 10.58 -17.57
N LEU A 178 -15.57 9.75 -17.75
CA LEU A 178 -14.19 10.11 -17.46
C LEU A 178 -13.62 11.10 -18.47
N LYS A 179 -13.98 10.97 -19.76
CA LYS A 179 -13.55 11.89 -20.81
C LYS A 179 -14.11 13.30 -20.59
N ASN A 180 -15.33 13.41 -20.07
CA ASN A 180 -15.93 14.69 -19.67
C ASN A 180 -15.13 15.40 -18.55
N LYS A 181 -14.36 14.66 -17.75
CA LYS A 181 -13.44 15.23 -16.75
C LYS A 181 -12.11 15.71 -17.34
N GLN A 182 -11.93 15.55 -18.65
CA GLN A 182 -10.73 15.98 -19.37
C GLN A 182 -9.45 15.38 -18.77
N LEU A 183 -9.51 14.09 -18.44
CA LEU A 183 -8.35 13.31 -18.02
C LEU A 183 -7.38 13.19 -19.20
N PHE A 184 -6.16 13.67 -19.02
CA PHE A 184 -5.15 13.76 -20.07
C PHE A 184 -4.67 12.37 -20.48
N PHE A 185 -4.45 11.47 -19.51
CA PHE A 185 -3.84 10.16 -19.74
C PHE A 185 -4.85 9.02 -19.88
N LEU A 186 -6.14 9.35 -20.03
CA LEU A 186 -7.21 8.34 -20.09
C LEU A 186 -7.05 7.40 -21.29
N ASP A 187 -6.69 7.94 -22.45
CA ASP A 187 -6.56 7.16 -23.68
C ASP A 187 -5.30 6.27 -23.60
N ASP A 188 -4.21 6.79 -23.05
CA ASP A 188 -2.98 6.02 -22.78
C ASP A 188 -3.25 4.88 -21.81
N PHE A 189 -4.04 5.13 -20.77
CA PHE A 189 -4.46 4.10 -19.81
C PHE A 189 -5.31 3.00 -20.45
N ILE A 190 -6.20 3.36 -21.38
CA ILE A 190 -6.98 2.36 -22.13
C ILE A 190 -6.07 1.52 -23.00
N ASN A 191 -5.13 2.13 -23.71
CA ASN A 191 -4.15 1.42 -24.51
C ASN A 191 -3.29 0.49 -23.67
N TRP A 192 -2.89 0.94 -22.47
CA TRP A 192 -2.19 0.12 -21.49
C TRP A 192 -3.04 -1.06 -21.02
N CYS A 193 -4.32 -0.84 -20.68
CA CYS A 193 -5.26 -1.91 -20.31
C CYS A 193 -5.43 -2.94 -21.45
N LYS A 194 -5.62 -2.47 -22.69
CA LYS A 194 -5.72 -3.33 -23.88
C LYS A 194 -4.45 -4.15 -24.09
N THR A 195 -3.28 -3.55 -23.90
CA THR A 195 -1.99 -4.25 -24.05
C THR A 195 -1.86 -5.34 -22.97
N ARG A 196 -2.15 -5.01 -21.71
CA ARG A 196 -2.20 -5.96 -20.59
C ARG A 196 -3.15 -7.12 -20.86
N ASP A 197 -4.33 -6.84 -21.43
CA ASP A 197 -5.35 -7.86 -21.66
C ASP A 197 -5.08 -8.68 -22.93
N ASN A 198 -4.50 -8.10 -23.98
CA ASN A 198 -4.02 -8.83 -25.16
C ASN A 198 -2.83 -9.75 -24.83
N GLN A 199 -1.96 -9.36 -23.90
CA GLN A 199 -0.93 -10.23 -23.32
C GLN A 199 -1.49 -11.38 -22.47
N LYS A 200 -2.79 -11.39 -22.12
CA LYS A 200 -3.46 -12.57 -21.56
C LYS A 200 -3.95 -13.53 -22.64
N ILE A 201 -4.17 -13.04 -23.87
CA ILE A 201 -4.79 -13.80 -24.97
C ILE A 201 -3.73 -14.43 -25.88
N ASN A 202 -2.57 -13.78 -26.05
CA ASN A 202 -1.48 -14.30 -26.87
C ASN A 202 -0.18 -14.35 -26.07
N SER A 203 0.31 -15.57 -25.85
CA SER A 203 1.70 -15.99 -25.54
C SER A 203 1.96 -16.62 -24.16
N HIS A 204 2.70 -17.73 -24.21
CA HIS A 204 3.69 -18.11 -23.21
C HIS A 204 4.62 -16.91 -22.97
N LEU A 205 4.32 -16.08 -21.95
CA LEU A 205 5.13 -14.93 -21.59
C LEU A 205 5.37 -14.90 -20.08
N ASN A 206 6.57 -14.42 -19.74
CA ASN A 206 7.32 -14.63 -18.51
C ASN A 206 6.46 -14.59 -17.22
N ILE A 207 6.17 -15.79 -16.68
CA ILE A 207 5.36 -16.02 -15.49
C ILE A 207 5.88 -15.22 -14.28
N ALA A 208 7.18 -14.91 -14.24
CA ALA A 208 7.80 -14.14 -13.16
C ALA A 208 7.24 -12.71 -13.01
N ILE A 209 7.10 -11.96 -14.11
CA ILE A 209 6.68 -10.55 -14.08
C ILE A 209 5.18 -10.42 -13.76
N LYS A 210 4.35 -11.29 -14.35
CA LYS A 210 2.91 -11.36 -14.02
C LYS A 210 2.65 -11.84 -12.60
N ASN A 211 3.46 -12.76 -12.09
CA ASN A 211 3.34 -13.19 -10.70
C ASN A 211 3.69 -12.06 -9.76
N GLU A 212 4.70 -11.24 -10.05
CA GLU A 212 5.10 -10.13 -9.18
C GLU A 212 4.02 -9.04 -9.11
N ASP A 213 3.49 -8.59 -10.24
CA ASP A 213 2.39 -7.60 -10.28
C ASP A 213 1.08 -8.14 -9.66
N ALA A 214 0.78 -9.42 -9.90
CA ALA A 214 -0.37 -10.08 -9.29
C ALA A 214 -0.17 -10.24 -7.78
N ILE A 215 1.02 -10.65 -7.33
CA ILE A 215 1.38 -10.77 -5.91
C ILE A 215 1.30 -9.40 -5.24
N GLN A 216 1.82 -8.33 -5.86
CA GLN A 216 1.73 -6.98 -5.31
C GLN A 216 0.29 -6.48 -5.23
N SER A 217 -0.52 -6.71 -6.28
CA SER A 217 -1.95 -6.36 -6.29
C SER A 217 -2.75 -7.16 -5.25
N LEU A 218 -2.39 -8.42 -5.03
CA LEU A 218 -2.99 -9.28 -4.03
C LEU A 218 -2.57 -8.85 -2.62
N CYS A 219 -1.30 -8.56 -2.38
CA CYS A 219 -0.79 -7.98 -1.14
C CYS A 219 -1.46 -6.65 -0.81
N LEU A 220 -1.71 -5.80 -1.82
CA LEU A 220 -2.49 -4.57 -1.68
C LEU A 220 -3.93 -4.86 -1.25
N ALA A 221 -4.61 -5.79 -1.92
CA ALA A 221 -5.95 -6.21 -1.55
C ALA A 221 -5.99 -6.76 -0.11
N PHE A 222 -4.94 -7.45 0.34
CA PHE A 222 -4.85 -7.91 1.73
C PHE A 222 -4.67 -6.78 2.73
N ARG A 223 -3.81 -5.80 2.42
CA ARG A 223 -3.62 -4.62 3.28
C ARG A 223 -4.92 -3.82 3.41
N LEU A 224 -5.67 -3.67 2.33
CA LEU A 224 -7.00 -3.06 2.36
C LEU A 224 -7.98 -3.88 3.21
N PHE A 225 -7.93 -5.22 3.12
CA PHE A 225 -8.72 -6.09 3.98
C PHE A 225 -8.42 -5.85 5.47
N LEU A 226 -7.13 -5.78 5.84
CA LEU A 226 -6.70 -5.52 7.22
C LEU A 226 -7.11 -4.11 7.69
N TYR A 227 -7.02 -3.10 6.82
CA TYR A 227 -7.50 -1.75 7.09
C TYR A 227 -9.00 -1.74 7.45
N TYR A 228 -9.85 -2.40 6.65
CA TYR A 228 -11.29 -2.46 6.93
C TYR A 228 -11.61 -3.29 8.18
N LYS A 229 -10.86 -4.36 8.44
CA LYS A 229 -10.96 -5.10 9.70
C LYS A 229 -10.67 -4.22 10.91
N ASN A 230 -9.62 -3.40 10.85
CA ASN A 230 -9.24 -2.46 11.91
C ASN A 230 -10.24 -1.32 12.10
N GLN A 231 -11.08 -1.04 11.10
CA GLN A 231 -12.21 -0.11 11.16
C GLN A 231 -13.48 -0.77 11.76
N GLY A 232 -13.40 -2.03 12.21
CA GLY A 232 -14.53 -2.75 12.83
C GLY A 232 -15.46 -3.45 11.84
N TYR A 233 -15.08 -3.57 10.57
CA TYR A 233 -15.92 -4.25 9.58
C TYR A 233 -15.92 -5.77 9.84
N SER A 234 -17.07 -6.41 9.62
CA SER A 234 -17.18 -7.86 9.66
C SER A 234 -16.27 -8.50 8.61
N MET A 235 -15.91 -9.77 8.79
CA MET A 235 -15.01 -10.49 7.86
C MET A 235 -15.50 -10.41 6.41
N GLU A 236 -16.78 -10.65 6.21
CA GLU A 236 -17.42 -10.61 4.89
C GLU A 236 -17.44 -9.20 4.30
N LYS A 237 -17.72 -8.18 5.11
CA LYS A 237 -17.67 -6.78 4.65
C LYS A 237 -16.25 -6.35 4.31
N ALA A 238 -15.26 -6.68 5.14
CA ALA A 238 -13.87 -6.34 4.88
C ALA A 238 -13.34 -7.04 3.61
N LYS A 239 -13.68 -8.32 3.39
CA LYS A 239 -13.40 -9.05 2.14
C LYS A 239 -14.07 -8.41 0.93
N LYS A 240 -15.32 -7.98 1.08
CA LYS A 240 -16.06 -7.29 0.01
C LYS A 240 -15.46 -5.94 -0.36
N HIS A 241 -15.06 -5.15 0.62
CA HIS A 241 -14.47 -3.82 0.39
C HIS A 241 -13.02 -3.86 -0.11
N SER A 242 -12.29 -4.94 0.17
CA SER A 242 -10.93 -5.17 -0.33
C SER A 242 -10.86 -5.92 -1.67
N GLY A 243 -11.99 -6.35 -2.21
CA GLY A 243 -12.04 -7.16 -3.44
C GLY A 243 -11.64 -8.63 -3.25
N LEU A 244 -11.37 -9.08 -2.02
CA LEU A 244 -11.02 -10.46 -1.69
C LEU A 244 -12.23 -11.32 -1.34
N ILE A 245 -13.26 -11.27 -2.19
CA ILE A 245 -14.54 -11.99 -1.96
C ILE A 245 -14.35 -13.50 -2.15
N ASN A 246 -13.43 -13.92 -3.01
CA ASN A 246 -13.15 -15.33 -3.26
C ASN A 246 -12.26 -15.91 -2.15
N ASP A 247 -12.76 -16.90 -1.41
CA ASP A 247 -12.06 -17.50 -0.28
C ASP A 247 -10.75 -18.21 -0.64
N ARG A 248 -10.64 -18.79 -1.84
CA ARG A 248 -9.37 -19.39 -2.30
C ARG A 248 -8.33 -18.31 -2.56
N VAL A 249 -8.73 -17.23 -3.22
CA VAL A 249 -7.86 -16.08 -3.49
C VAL A 249 -7.45 -15.43 -2.17
N PHE A 250 -8.39 -15.19 -1.26
CA PHE A 250 -8.13 -14.64 0.07
C PHE A 250 -7.07 -15.45 0.85
N LYS A 251 -7.20 -16.79 0.88
CA LYS A 251 -6.21 -17.67 1.53
C LYS A 251 -4.85 -17.62 0.85
N LEU A 252 -4.83 -17.58 -0.48
CA LEU A 252 -3.58 -17.49 -1.26
C LEU A 252 -2.87 -16.15 -0.99
N VAL A 253 -3.62 -15.06 -0.99
CA VAL A 253 -3.14 -13.71 -0.69
C VAL A 253 -2.63 -13.63 0.74
N GLN A 254 -3.39 -14.16 1.70
CA GLN A 254 -3.00 -14.21 3.10
C GLN A 254 -1.67 -14.96 3.26
N TYR A 255 -1.51 -16.10 2.57
CA TYR A 255 -0.27 -16.88 2.58
C TYR A 255 0.90 -16.10 1.98
N VAL A 256 0.73 -15.52 0.79
CA VAL A 256 1.76 -14.73 0.12
C VAL A 256 2.18 -13.53 0.98
N TYR A 257 1.22 -12.77 1.52
CA TYR A 257 1.48 -11.61 2.37
C TYR A 257 2.19 -11.94 3.69
N THR A 258 2.05 -13.17 4.18
CA THR A 258 2.67 -13.61 5.44
C THR A 258 4.04 -14.25 5.26
N HIS A 259 4.40 -14.60 4.02
CA HIS A 259 5.64 -15.33 3.67
C HIS A 259 6.52 -14.58 2.67
N SER A 260 6.21 -13.32 2.36
CA SER A 260 7.07 -12.38 1.61
C SER A 260 7.43 -11.18 2.47
#